data_AF-A0A2L2NI09-F1
#
_entry.id   AF-A0A2L2NI09-F1
#
_cell.length_a   1.000
_cell.length_b   1.000
_cell.length_c   1.000
_cell.angle_alpha   90.00
_cell.angle_beta   90.00
_cell.angle_gamma   90.00
#
_symmetry.space_group_name_H-M   'P 1'
#
loop_
_entity.id
_entity.type
_entity.pdbx_description
1 polymer ?
#
loop_
_entity_poly.entity_id
_entity_poly.type
_entity_poly.pdbx_seq_one_letter_code
_entity_poly.pdbx_strand_id
1 'polypeptide(L)' 'MPDDKKDEPTVSFRVFLPESLRTEFKVWCARENTNMSEKARTLIEQWVQTKIDADKKQRQ' A
#
# COMPACT_ATOMS: atom_id res chain seq x y z
N MET A 1 -20.48 -24.96 4.76
CA MET A 1 -19.85 -24.20 3.66
C MET A 1 -18.99 -23.13 4.31
N PRO A 2 -17.66 -23.29 4.34
CA PRO A 2 -16.79 -22.33 5.01
C PRO A 2 -16.13 -21.43 3.96
N ASP A 3 -16.43 -20.13 4.00
CA ASP A 3 -15.44 -19.06 3.87
C ASP A 3 -16.13 -17.73 4.20
N ASP A 4 -16.33 -17.50 5.50
CA ASP A 4 -16.58 -16.18 6.06
C ASP A 4 -15.25 -15.41 5.99
N LYS A 5 -14.85 -14.99 4.78
CA LYS A 5 -13.81 -13.97 4.65
C LYS A 5 -14.42 -12.70 5.19
N LYS A 6 -14.09 -12.35 6.43
CA LYS A 6 -14.22 -10.98 6.92
C LYS A 6 -13.48 -10.08 5.95
N ASP A 7 -14.20 -9.52 4.99
CA ASP A 7 -13.76 -8.37 4.23
C ASP A 7 -13.47 -7.27 5.25
N GLU A 8 -12.20 -7.14 5.64
CA GLU A 8 -11.74 -5.94 6.33
C GLU A 8 -12.22 -4.74 5.49
N PRO A 9 -12.89 -3.76 6.11
CA PRO A 9 -13.52 -2.67 5.36
C PRO A 9 -12.43 -1.98 4.55
N THR A 10 -12.44 -2.21 3.24
CA THR A 10 -11.44 -1.67 2.33
C THR A 10 -11.79 -0.19 2.16
N VAL A 11 -11.11 0.68 2.91
CA VAL A 11 -11.36 2.12 2.86
C VAL A 11 -10.68 2.70 1.62
N SER A 12 -11.44 3.44 0.80
CA SER A 12 -10.90 4.14 -0.35
C SER A 12 -10.02 5.31 0.09
N PHE A 13 -8.71 5.20 -0.14
CA PHE A 13 -7.75 6.26 0.14
C PHE A 13 -7.57 7.14 -1.10
N ARG A 14 -8.10 8.37 -1.07
CA ARG A 14 -7.99 9.31 -2.18
C ARG A 14 -6.80 10.24 -1.96
N VAL A 15 -5.76 10.08 -2.76
CA VAL A 15 -4.53 10.87 -2.67
C VAL A 15 -4.44 11.80 -3.87
N PHE A 16 -4.08 13.05 -3.60
CA PHE A 16 -3.71 14.00 -4.64
C PHE A 16 -2.23 13.80 -4.95
N LEU A 17 -1.95 13.27 -6.14
CA LEU A 17 -0.61 13.01 -6.64
C LEU A 17 -0.43 13.81 -7.93
N PRO A 18 0.77 14.36 -8.19
CA PRO A 18 1.06 15.00 -9.46
C PRO A 18 0.99 13.97 -10.61
N GLU A 19 0.55 14.41 -11.78
CA GLU A 19 0.32 13.53 -12.94
C GLU A 19 1.57 12.76 -13.37
N SER A 20 2.74 13.38 -13.25
CA SER A 20 4.04 12.73 -13.50
C SER A 20 4.21 11.49 -12.64
N LEU A 21 3.90 11.61 -11.35
CA LEU A 21 4.11 10.55 -10.35
C LEU A 21 3.07 9.44 -10.52
N ARG A 22 1.82 9.78 -10.87
CA ARG A 22 0.81 8.78 -11.27
C ARG A 22 1.24 7.99 -12.51
N THR A 23 1.85 8.68 -13.48
CA THR A 23 2.30 8.07 -14.74
C THR A 23 3.47 7.13 -14.48
N GLU A 24 4.47 7.57 -13.72
CA GLU A 24 5.59 6.71 -13.31
C GLU A 24 5.09 5.51 -12.51
N PHE A 25 4.20 5.73 -11.53
CA PHE A 25 3.65 4.65 -10.73
C PHE A 25 2.92 3.61 -11.60
N LYS A 26 2.15 4.06 -12.60
CA LYS A 26 1.50 3.19 -13.58
C LYS A 26 2.51 2.41 -14.42
N VAL A 27 3.57 3.06 -14.89
CA VAL A 27 4.63 2.39 -15.68
C VAL A 27 5.34 1.32 -14.84
N TRP A 28 5.65 1.62 -13.58
CA TRP A 28 6.26 0.65 -12.66
C TRP A 28 5.31 -0.51 -12.34
N CYS A 29 4.03 -0.24 -12.05
CA CYS A 29 3.03 -1.29 -11.86
C CYS A 29 2.87 -2.19 -13.09
N ALA A 30 2.90 -1.61 -14.30
CA ALA A 30 2.85 -2.37 -15.55
C ALA A 30 4.10 -3.25 -15.73
N ARG A 31 5.28 -2.76 -15.35
CA ARG A 31 6.54 -3.52 -15.39
C ARG A 31 6.56 -4.67 -14.39
N GLU A 32 6.05 -4.47 -13.19
CA GLU A 32 5.96 -5.51 -12.14
C GLU A 32 4.70 -6.39 -12.27
N ASN A 33 3.89 -6.20 -13.31
CA ASN A 33 2.64 -6.95 -13.54
C ASN A 33 1.71 -6.94 -12.32
N THR A 34 1.66 -5.81 -11.61
CA THR A 34 0.91 -5.67 -10.35
C THR A 34 -0.17 -4.61 -10.51
N ASN A 35 -1.29 -4.80 -9.81
CA ASN A 35 -2.33 -3.77 -9.76
C ASN A 35 -1.85 -2.55 -8.98
N MET A 36 -2.22 -1.35 -9.44
CA MET A 36 -1.86 -0.10 -8.73
C MET A 36 -2.30 -0.11 -7.28
N SER A 37 -3.50 -0.64 -7.01
CA SER A 37 -4.05 -0.74 -5.66
C SER A 37 -3.24 -1.69 -4.79
N GLU A 38 -2.82 -2.84 -5.32
CA GLU A 38 -2.01 -3.81 -4.58
C GLU A 38 -0.61 -3.27 -4.32
N LYS A 39 0.03 -2.66 -5.32
CA LYS A 39 1.35 -2.04 -5.15
C LYS A 39 1.33 -0.90 -4.13
N ALA A 40 0.29 -0.05 -4.19
CA ALA A 40 0.09 1.02 -3.22
C ALA A 40 -0.12 0.46 -1.80
N ARG A 41 -0.95 -0.57 -1.66
CA ARG A 41 -1.19 -1.25 -0.39
C ARG A 41 0.11 -1.81 0.19
N THR A 42 0.89 -2.55 -0.60
CA THR A 42 2.18 -3.11 -0.17
C THR A 42 3.15 -2.02 0.27
N LEU A 43 3.24 -0.91 -0.47
CA LEU A 43 4.09 0.22 -0.08
C LEU A 43 3.67 0.85 1.23
N ILE A 44 2.35 1.01 1.46
CA ILE A 44 1.81 1.53 2.71
C ILE A 44 2.12 0.57 3.86
N GLU A 45 1.86 -0.73 3.69
CA GLU A 45 2.14 -1.76 4.70
C GLU A 45 3.63 -1.80 5.06
N GLN A 46 4.53 -1.79 4.07
CA GLN A 46 5.98 -1.77 4.30
C GLN A 46 6.41 -0.48 5.02
N TRP A 47 5.86 0.67 4.66
CA TRP A 47 6.20 1.93 5.29
C TRP A 47 5.71 1.98 6.75
N VAL A 48 4.49 1.54 7.01
CA VAL A 48 3.93 1.44 8.37
C VAL A 48 4.73 0.46 9.22
N GLN A 49 5.05 -0.73 8.69
CA GLN A 49 5.88 -1.72 9.38
C GLN A 49 7.24 -1.13 9.76
N THR A 50 7.88 -0.38 8.85
CA THR A 50 9.16 0.29 9.10
C THR A 50 9.03 1.35 10.20
N LYS A 51 7.92 2.09 10.24
CA LYS A 51 7.67 3.09 11.29
C LYS A 51 7.40 2.45 12.65
N ILE A 52 6.65 1.36 12.69
CA ILE A 52 6.41 0.60 13.93
C ILE A 52 7.73 0.04 14.48
N ASP A 53 8.57 -0.51 13.61
CA ASP A 53 9.87 -1.04 14.01
C ASP A 53 10.80 0.07 14.51
N ALA A 54 10.82 1.22 13.83
CA ALA A 54 11.58 2.41 14.24
C ALA A 54 11.08 3.00 15.57
N ASP A 55 9.76 3.00 15.82
CA ASP A 55 9.17 3.47 17.08
C ASP A 55 9.52 2.55 18.26
N LYS A 56 9.45 1.22 18.05
CA LYS A 56 9.89 0.24 19.05
C LYS A 56 11.35 0.42 19.44
N LYS A 57 12.20 0.76 18.47
CA LYS A 57 13.64 1.00 18.68
C LYS A 57 13.93 2.33 19.39
N GLN A 58 12.99 3.28 19.40
CA GLN A 58 13.14 4.56 20.09
C GLN A 58 12.67 4.50 21.56
N ARG A 59 11.91 3.47 21.91
CA ARG A 59 11.24 3.32 23.23
C ARG A 59 11.92 2.29 24.13
N GLN A 60 13.01 1.68 23.69
CA GLN A 60 13.85 0.71 24.40
C GLN A 60 15.23 1.30 24.61
#